data_AF-A0A132HBY8-F1
#
_entry.id   AF-A0A132HBY8-F1
#
_cell.length_a   1.000
_cell.length_b   1.000
_cell.length_c   1.000
_cell.angle_alpha   90.00
_cell.angle_beta   90.00
_cell.angle_gamma   90.00
#
_symmetry.space_group_name_H-M   'P 1'
#
loop_
_entity.id
_entity.type
_entity.pdbx_description
1 polymer ?
#
loop_
_entity_poly.entity_id
_entity_poly.type
_entity_poly.pdbx_seq_one_letter_code
_entity_poly.pdbx_strand_id
1 'polypeptide(L)'
;MFCRVLSRWPIALLLTISALFTNFVHAAEAFDAKARQIWQLLDYVAVDYGGAVDDGKVLNGSEYAEMQEFAATAERQLGELPQGPATQSLREQAASLREAVANKATAVAVAQIAHELAAAVQRAYPFPVAPAKVPDLSRGAQLFQAQCASCHGAQGRGDGPLAATLDPKPTDLTDHLRAQERSLFALHQVLSNGVTGTAMPSFGALPDDDRWATAFFVGSLSYTGDFACRTLRQRAVCRSDAPCVLSADETGRA
;
A
#
# COMPACT_ATOMS: atom_id res chain seq x y z
N MET A 1 67.88 -28.20 5.64
CA MET A 1 66.65 -28.21 4.81
C MET A 1 65.49 -27.74 5.68
N PHE A 2 65.01 -26.50 5.49
CA PHE A 2 63.86 -25.94 6.20
C PHE A 2 62.59 -26.23 5.38
N CYS A 3 61.64 -26.99 5.94
CA CYS A 3 60.36 -27.27 5.32
C CYS A 3 59.35 -26.19 5.74
N ARG A 4 58.94 -25.32 4.80
CA ARG A 4 57.89 -24.31 5.01
C ARG A 4 56.51 -24.96 4.96
N VAL A 5 55.83 -25.03 6.10
CA VAL A 5 54.38 -25.30 6.17
C VAL A 5 53.66 -24.03 5.70
N LEU A 6 53.25 -24.00 4.43
CA LEU A 6 52.35 -22.98 3.90
C LEU A 6 50.94 -23.28 4.42
N SER A 7 50.50 -22.47 5.38
CA SER A 7 49.16 -22.46 5.98
C SER A 7 48.07 -22.37 4.91
N ARG A 8 47.32 -23.46 4.69
CA ARG A 8 46.13 -23.52 3.81
C ARG A 8 44.85 -23.01 4.50
N TRP A 9 44.97 -22.36 5.66
CA TRP A 9 43.83 -21.88 6.44
C TRP A 9 43.06 -20.65 5.89
N PRO A 10 43.59 -19.74 5.04
CA PRO A 10 42.83 -18.53 4.72
C PRO A 10 41.70 -18.76 3.70
N ILE A 11 41.80 -19.79 2.85
CA ILE A 11 40.82 -20.02 1.76
C ILE A 11 39.56 -20.74 2.27
N ALA A 12 39.69 -21.69 3.19
CA ALA A 12 38.55 -22.38 3.79
C ALA A 12 37.70 -21.43 4.68
N LEU A 13 38.35 -20.46 5.34
CA LEU A 13 37.67 -19.43 6.15
C LEU A 13 36.88 -18.44 5.28
N LEU A 14 37.41 -18.05 4.11
CA LEU A 14 36.74 -17.14 3.18
C LEU A 14 35.48 -17.77 2.54
N LEU A 15 35.50 -19.07 2.25
CA LEU A 15 34.36 -19.78 1.67
C LEU A 15 33.23 -20.01 2.68
N THR A 16 33.54 -20.30 3.95
CA THR A 16 32.53 -20.46 5.00
C THR A 16 31.91 -19.12 5.41
N ILE A 17 32.69 -18.03 5.44
CA ILE A 17 32.18 -16.68 5.67
C ILE A 17 31.20 -16.29 4.55
N SER A 18 31.56 -16.49 3.28
CA SER A 18 30.68 -16.19 2.13
C SER A 18 29.34 -16.94 2.19
N ALA A 19 29.35 -18.24 2.53
CA ALA A 19 28.15 -19.05 2.65
C ALA A 19 27.27 -18.67 3.87
N LEU A 20 27.86 -18.18 4.96
CA LEU A 20 27.09 -17.68 6.10
C LEU A 20 26.42 -16.34 5.72
N PHE A 21 27.12 -15.43 5.06
CA PHE A 21 26.58 -14.14 4.64
C PHE A 21 25.39 -14.27 3.67
N THR A 22 25.44 -15.20 2.70
CA THR A 22 24.31 -15.40 1.77
C THR A 22 23.05 -15.91 2.46
N ASN A 23 23.17 -16.78 3.47
CA ASN A 23 22.03 -17.27 4.25
C ASN A 23 21.38 -16.19 5.12
N PHE A 24 22.16 -15.29 5.70
CA PHE A 24 21.62 -14.17 6.49
C PHE A 24 20.84 -13.17 5.64
N VAL A 25 21.30 -12.85 4.42
CA VAL A 25 20.62 -11.91 3.51
C VAL A 25 19.25 -12.46 3.08
N HIS A 26 19.17 -13.74 2.68
CA HIS A 26 17.90 -14.36 2.29
C HIS A 26 16.89 -14.43 3.45
N ALA A 27 17.36 -14.71 4.66
CA ALA A 27 16.49 -14.71 5.85
C ALA A 27 15.93 -13.31 6.14
N ALA A 28 16.76 -12.27 6.07
CA ALA A 28 16.33 -10.89 6.24
C ALA A 28 15.29 -10.47 5.18
N GLU A 29 15.53 -10.75 3.90
CA GLU A 29 14.58 -10.45 2.82
C GLU A 29 13.24 -11.19 3.00
N ALA A 30 13.26 -12.43 3.48
CA ALA A 30 12.05 -13.20 3.75
C ALA A 30 11.23 -12.60 4.91
N PHE A 31 11.89 -12.08 5.95
CA PHE A 31 11.21 -11.40 7.05
C PHE A 31 10.66 -10.04 6.63
N ASP A 32 11.38 -9.28 5.80
CA ASP A 32 10.88 -8.02 5.23
C ASP A 32 9.64 -8.25 4.35
N ALA A 33 9.66 -9.30 3.53
CA ALA A 33 8.50 -9.69 2.72
C ALA A 33 7.29 -10.06 3.59
N LYS A 34 7.52 -10.80 4.68
CA LYS A 34 6.46 -11.15 5.64
C LYS A 34 5.92 -9.94 6.38
N ALA A 35 6.79 -9.02 6.82
CA ALA A 35 6.39 -7.77 7.47
C ALA A 35 5.54 -6.89 6.52
N ARG A 36 5.93 -6.80 5.23
CA ARG A 36 5.12 -6.13 4.20
C ARG A 36 3.76 -6.79 4.00
N GLN A 37 3.70 -8.12 4.02
CA GLN A 37 2.44 -8.86 3.89
C GLN A 37 1.51 -8.59 5.07
N ILE A 38 2.02 -8.62 6.31
CA ILE A 38 1.25 -8.28 7.51
C ILE A 38 0.73 -6.85 7.41
N TRP A 39 1.60 -5.90 7.05
CA TRP A 39 1.22 -4.51 6.85
C TRP A 39 0.06 -4.37 5.84
N GLN A 40 0.12 -5.11 4.72
CA GLN A 40 -0.95 -5.08 3.71
C GLN A 40 -2.28 -5.64 4.21
N LEU A 41 -2.26 -6.71 5.02
CA LEU A 41 -3.47 -7.24 5.65
C LEU A 41 -4.10 -6.21 6.60
N LEU A 42 -3.27 -5.51 7.38
CA LEU A 42 -3.73 -4.49 8.32
C LEU A 42 -4.31 -3.27 7.59
N ASP A 43 -3.67 -2.83 6.51
CA ASP A 43 -4.17 -1.75 5.66
C ASP A 43 -5.52 -2.13 5.01
N TYR A 44 -5.67 -3.37 4.55
CA TYR A 44 -6.94 -3.88 4.02
C TYR A 44 -8.05 -3.82 5.09
N VAL A 45 -7.80 -4.35 6.29
CA VAL A 45 -8.78 -4.28 7.39
C VAL A 45 -9.13 -2.83 7.73
N ALA A 46 -8.18 -1.91 7.67
CA ALA A 46 -8.43 -0.50 7.96
C ALA A 46 -9.37 0.17 6.95
N VAL A 47 -9.24 -0.16 5.66
CA VAL A 47 -9.93 0.52 4.55
C VAL A 47 -11.27 -0.14 4.21
N ASP A 48 -11.36 -1.46 4.28
CA ASP A 48 -12.51 -2.20 3.75
C ASP A 48 -13.52 -2.65 4.81
N TYR A 49 -13.16 -2.58 6.10
CA TYR A 49 -14.07 -2.96 7.19
C TYR A 49 -15.37 -2.15 7.23
N GLY A 50 -15.34 -0.86 6.84
CA GLY A 50 -16.53 -0.01 6.80
C GLY A 50 -17.59 -0.45 5.77
N GLY A 51 -17.22 -1.25 4.76
CA GLY A 51 -18.17 -1.87 3.85
C GLY A 51 -18.90 -3.08 4.47
N ALA A 52 -18.21 -3.78 5.39
CA ALA A 52 -18.73 -4.97 6.05
C ALA A 52 -19.62 -4.66 7.26
N VAL A 53 -19.29 -3.62 8.02
CA VAL A 53 -19.95 -3.26 9.29
C VAL A 53 -20.20 -1.75 9.36
N ASP A 54 -21.43 -1.38 9.73
CA ASP A 54 -21.80 0.00 10.02
C ASP A 54 -22.61 0.08 11.32
N ASP A 55 -22.23 0.99 12.21
CA ASP A 55 -22.86 1.21 13.53
C ASP A 55 -23.17 -0.09 14.32
N GLY A 56 -22.18 -0.98 14.40
CA GLY A 56 -22.31 -2.27 15.12
C GLY A 56 -23.12 -3.34 14.39
N LYS A 57 -23.67 -3.04 13.21
CA LYS A 57 -24.45 -3.97 12.39
C LYS A 57 -23.61 -4.49 11.23
N VAL A 58 -23.70 -5.80 11.01
CA VAL A 58 -23.07 -6.44 9.84
C VAL A 58 -23.93 -6.14 8.61
N LEU A 59 -23.39 -5.36 7.68
CA LEU A 59 -24.01 -5.07 6.39
C LEU A 59 -23.83 -6.24 5.42
N ASN A 60 -22.63 -6.82 5.42
CA ASN A 60 -22.26 -7.94 4.56
C ASN A 60 -21.56 -9.04 5.38
N GLY A 61 -22.23 -10.19 5.51
CA GLY A 61 -21.74 -11.30 6.32
C GLY A 61 -20.45 -11.93 5.81
N SER A 62 -20.27 -12.04 4.50
CA SER A 62 -19.05 -12.62 3.92
C SER A 62 -17.87 -11.67 4.04
N GLU A 63 -18.06 -10.38 3.77
CA GLU A 63 -16.99 -9.38 3.95
C GLU A 63 -16.61 -9.25 5.42
N TYR A 64 -17.58 -9.32 6.34
CA TYR A 64 -17.28 -9.31 7.77
C TYR A 64 -16.45 -10.53 8.20
N ALA A 65 -16.80 -11.73 7.71
CA ALA A 65 -16.03 -12.94 7.98
C ALA A 65 -14.60 -12.85 7.41
N GLU A 66 -14.44 -12.23 6.25
CA GLU A 66 -13.13 -11.96 5.66
C GLU A 66 -12.31 -10.98 6.52
N MET A 67 -12.92 -9.92 7.06
CA MET A 67 -12.22 -9.00 7.96
C MET A 67 -11.74 -9.70 9.24
N GLN A 68 -12.54 -10.64 9.76
CA GLN A 68 -12.15 -11.47 10.89
C GLN A 68 -10.95 -12.38 10.54
N GLU A 69 -10.94 -12.99 9.36
CA GLU A 69 -9.84 -13.86 8.92
C GLU A 69 -8.56 -13.07 8.65
N PHE A 70 -8.65 -11.87 8.06
CA PHE A 70 -7.48 -11.02 7.85
C PHE A 70 -6.87 -10.55 9.16
N ALA A 71 -7.68 -10.12 10.13
CA ALA A 71 -7.19 -9.75 11.46
C ALA A 71 -6.54 -10.95 12.19
N ALA A 72 -7.14 -12.15 12.08
CA ALA A 72 -6.58 -13.39 12.65
C ALA A 72 -5.29 -13.82 11.95
N THR A 73 -5.22 -13.69 10.63
CA THR A 73 -4.02 -14.03 9.86
C THR A 73 -2.88 -13.06 10.15
N ALA A 74 -3.16 -11.76 10.28
CA ALA A 74 -2.15 -10.77 10.67
C ALA A 74 -1.55 -11.10 12.06
N GLU A 75 -2.39 -11.42 13.05
CA GLU A 75 -1.93 -11.85 14.38
C GLU A 75 -1.05 -13.12 14.31
N ARG A 76 -1.49 -14.14 13.55
CA ARG A 76 -0.75 -15.39 13.37
C ARG A 76 0.62 -15.14 12.74
N GLN A 77 0.66 -14.36 11.66
CA GLN A 77 1.90 -14.04 10.95
C GLN A 77 2.84 -13.17 11.79
N LEU A 78 2.32 -12.27 12.64
CA LEU A 78 3.14 -11.56 13.62
C LEU A 78 3.85 -12.51 14.59
N GLY A 79 3.21 -13.63 14.94
CA GLY A 79 3.82 -14.68 15.75
C GLY A 79 5.01 -15.39 15.08
N GLU A 80 5.11 -15.34 13.75
CA GLU A 80 6.16 -15.97 12.94
C GLU A 80 7.36 -15.05 12.69
N LEU A 81 7.25 -13.76 12.98
CA LEU A 81 8.35 -12.81 12.83
C LEU A 81 9.44 -13.04 13.90
N PRO A 82 10.70 -12.64 13.64
CA PRO A 82 11.78 -12.72 14.61
C PRO A 82 11.41 -12.03 15.92
N GLN A 83 11.62 -12.73 17.04
CA GLN A 83 11.32 -12.20 18.37
C GLN A 83 12.24 -11.03 18.71
N GLY A 84 11.70 -10.00 19.33
CA GLY A 84 12.42 -8.80 19.73
C GLY A 84 11.66 -7.96 20.77
N PRO A 85 12.18 -6.77 21.12
CA PRO A 85 11.59 -5.93 22.17
C PRO A 85 10.13 -5.51 21.90
N ALA A 86 9.74 -5.41 20.62
CA ALA A 86 8.39 -5.03 20.21
C ALA A 86 7.40 -6.21 20.14
N THR A 87 7.86 -7.46 20.30
CA THR A 87 6.98 -8.61 20.00
C THR A 87 5.76 -8.68 20.90
N GLN A 88 5.92 -8.42 22.21
CA GLN A 88 4.79 -8.46 23.13
C GLN A 88 3.77 -7.35 22.83
N SER A 89 4.23 -6.11 22.59
CA SER A 89 3.33 -4.99 22.29
C SER A 89 2.64 -5.15 20.94
N LEU A 90 3.28 -5.77 19.94
CA LEU A 90 2.67 -6.08 18.65
C LEU A 90 1.57 -7.14 18.79
N ARG A 91 1.78 -8.17 19.62
CA ARG A 91 0.76 -9.19 19.91
C ARG A 91 -0.45 -8.60 20.63
N GLU A 92 -0.23 -7.71 21.61
CA GLU A 92 -1.31 -7.03 22.32
C GLU A 92 -2.15 -6.14 21.41
N GLN A 93 -1.50 -5.39 20.51
CA GLN A 93 -2.19 -4.57 19.51
C GLN A 93 -2.96 -5.43 18.49
N ALA A 94 -2.40 -6.56 18.05
CA ALA A 94 -3.08 -7.49 17.15
C ALA A 94 -4.31 -8.13 17.80
N ALA A 95 -4.21 -8.54 19.07
CA ALA A 95 -5.34 -9.03 19.84
C ALA A 95 -6.43 -7.94 20.00
N SER A 96 -6.03 -6.69 20.27
CA SER A 96 -6.95 -5.56 20.37
C SER A 96 -7.70 -5.30 19.05
N LEU A 97 -7.00 -5.39 17.91
CA LEU A 97 -7.64 -5.28 16.59
C LEU A 97 -8.69 -6.37 16.39
N ARG A 98 -8.34 -7.62 16.68
CA ARG A 98 -9.28 -8.75 16.56
C ARG A 98 -10.49 -8.61 17.46
N GLU A 99 -10.30 -8.15 18.69
CA GLU A 99 -11.39 -7.89 19.61
C GLU A 99 -12.30 -6.76 19.09
N ALA A 100 -11.73 -5.66 18.59
CA ALA A 100 -12.50 -4.57 17.99
C ALA A 100 -13.37 -5.05 16.81
N VAL A 101 -12.80 -5.86 15.90
CA VAL A 101 -13.53 -6.47 14.78
C VAL A 101 -14.62 -7.44 15.29
N ALA A 102 -14.30 -8.30 16.26
CA ALA A 102 -15.28 -9.25 16.83
C ALA A 102 -16.47 -8.54 17.49
N ASN A 103 -16.20 -7.44 18.19
CA ASN A 103 -17.18 -6.61 18.87
C ASN A 103 -17.93 -5.65 17.93
N LYS A 104 -17.66 -5.70 16.62
CA LYS A 104 -18.27 -4.82 15.61
C LYS A 104 -18.09 -3.35 15.96
N ALA A 105 -16.89 -2.99 16.42
CA ALA A 105 -16.56 -1.60 16.70
C ALA A 105 -16.77 -0.73 15.45
N THR A 106 -16.86 0.60 15.65
CA THR A 106 -17.02 1.54 14.53
C THR A 106 -15.87 1.40 13.53
N ALA A 107 -16.15 1.66 12.25
CA ALA A 107 -15.15 1.59 11.19
C ALA A 107 -13.94 2.49 11.48
N VAL A 108 -14.18 3.69 12.02
CA VAL A 108 -13.13 4.63 12.43
C VAL A 108 -12.22 4.02 13.52
N ALA A 109 -12.79 3.35 14.52
CA ALA A 109 -12.00 2.72 15.58
C ALA A 109 -11.16 1.55 15.06
N VAL A 110 -11.73 0.70 14.20
CA VAL A 110 -11.00 -0.42 13.59
C VAL A 110 -9.86 0.10 12.70
N ALA A 111 -10.13 1.11 11.86
CA ALA A 111 -9.14 1.74 11.01
C ALA A 111 -7.98 2.33 11.82
N GLN A 112 -8.28 3.04 12.91
CA GLN A 112 -7.26 3.62 13.78
C GLN A 112 -6.35 2.54 14.39
N ILE A 113 -6.93 1.49 14.98
CA ILE A 113 -6.16 0.39 15.60
C ILE A 113 -5.30 -0.33 14.55
N ALA A 114 -5.87 -0.60 13.38
CA ALA A 114 -5.16 -1.28 12.29
C ALA A 114 -3.98 -0.45 11.76
N HIS A 115 -4.16 0.86 11.55
CA HIS A 115 -3.08 1.76 11.12
C HIS A 115 -1.99 1.93 12.20
N GLU A 116 -2.36 2.03 13.48
CA GLU A 116 -1.41 2.10 14.60
C GLU A 116 -0.55 0.83 14.66
N LEU A 117 -1.17 -0.34 14.52
CA LEU A 117 -0.47 -1.62 14.46
C LEU A 117 0.43 -1.71 13.21
N ALA A 118 -0.06 -1.31 12.04
CA ALA A 118 0.73 -1.31 10.81
C ALA A 118 1.98 -0.42 10.94
N ALA A 119 1.84 0.76 11.55
CA ALA A 119 2.96 1.64 11.86
C ALA A 119 3.92 1.05 12.90
N ALA A 120 3.41 0.30 13.89
CA ALA A 120 4.24 -0.41 14.86
C ALA A 120 5.04 -1.54 14.21
N VAL A 121 4.43 -2.31 13.30
CA VAL A 121 5.10 -3.36 12.52
C VAL A 121 6.22 -2.76 11.67
N GLN A 122 5.94 -1.68 10.93
CA GLN A 122 6.94 -0.98 10.13
C GLN A 122 8.12 -0.45 10.96
N ARG A 123 7.88 0.03 12.19
CA ARG A 123 8.96 0.48 13.08
C ARG A 123 9.80 -0.67 13.62
N ALA A 124 9.18 -1.82 13.92
CA ALA A 124 9.87 -2.99 14.45
C ALA A 124 10.62 -3.78 13.37
N TYR A 125 10.10 -3.79 12.14
CA TYR A 125 10.64 -4.52 10.99
C TYR A 125 10.69 -3.56 9.79
N PRO A 126 11.74 -2.73 9.68
CA PRO A 126 11.78 -1.66 8.68
C PRO A 126 11.87 -2.20 7.25
N PHE A 127 10.89 -1.86 6.42
CA PHE A 127 10.96 -2.01 4.97
C PHE A 127 10.74 -0.67 4.25
N PRO A 128 11.15 -0.51 2.98
CA PRO A 128 10.88 0.72 2.24
C PRO A 128 9.37 0.94 2.06
N VAL A 129 8.84 2.02 2.63
CA VAL A 129 7.45 2.49 2.46
C VAL A 129 7.34 3.74 1.60
N ALA A 130 8.47 4.16 1.02
CA ALA A 130 8.59 5.31 0.16
C ALA A 130 9.64 5.02 -0.93
N PRO A 131 9.52 5.64 -2.11
CA PRO A 131 10.48 5.46 -3.19
C PRO A 131 11.84 6.04 -2.80
N ALA A 132 12.92 5.42 -3.28
CA ALA A 132 14.29 5.90 -3.05
C ALA A 132 14.61 7.21 -3.79
N LYS A 133 13.82 7.55 -4.82
CA LYS A 133 13.94 8.79 -5.60
C LYS A 133 12.57 9.38 -5.87
N VAL A 134 12.53 10.66 -6.23
CA VAL A 134 11.28 11.34 -6.63
C VAL A 134 10.67 10.62 -7.84
N PRO A 135 9.41 10.16 -7.76
CA PRO A 135 8.77 9.48 -8.88
C PRO A 135 8.47 10.43 -10.04
N ASP A 136 8.62 9.92 -11.28
CA ASP A 136 8.26 10.65 -12.49
C ASP A 136 6.76 10.47 -12.78
N LEU A 137 5.95 11.49 -12.49
CA LEU A 137 4.51 11.46 -12.72
C LEU A 137 4.13 11.35 -14.21
N SER A 138 4.97 11.85 -15.13
CA SER A 138 4.72 11.71 -16.57
C SER A 138 4.86 10.25 -17.00
N ARG A 139 5.90 9.58 -16.49
CA ARG A 139 6.07 8.13 -16.66
C ARG A 139 4.89 7.35 -16.06
N GLY A 140 4.47 7.70 -14.85
CA GLY A 140 3.30 7.10 -14.19
C GLY A 140 2.01 7.25 -15.00
N ALA A 141 1.77 8.44 -15.57
CA ALA A 141 0.62 8.70 -16.43
C ALA A 141 0.63 7.83 -17.69
N GLN A 142 1.78 7.71 -18.36
CA GLN A 142 1.93 6.86 -19.55
C GLN A 142 1.65 5.39 -19.23
N LEU A 143 2.20 4.88 -18.13
CA LEU A 143 1.97 3.52 -17.67
C LEU A 143 0.50 3.28 -17.33
N PHE A 144 -0.14 4.22 -16.63
CA PHE A 144 -1.57 4.12 -16.32
C PHE A 144 -2.43 4.02 -17.58
N GLN A 145 -2.17 4.88 -18.59
CA GLN A 145 -2.91 4.81 -19.85
C GLN A 145 -2.69 3.48 -20.59
N ALA A 146 -1.46 2.95 -20.54
CA ALA A 146 -1.12 1.71 -21.23
C ALA A 146 -1.63 0.44 -20.53
N GLN A 147 -1.67 0.43 -19.19
CA GLN A 147 -1.86 -0.79 -18.40
C GLN A 147 -3.15 -0.79 -17.55
N CYS A 148 -3.69 0.37 -17.21
CA CYS A 148 -4.77 0.49 -16.21
C CYS A 148 -6.07 1.04 -16.79
N ALA A 149 -6.00 1.92 -17.79
CA ALA A 149 -7.15 2.67 -18.31
C ALA A 149 -8.24 1.80 -18.97
N SER A 150 -7.91 0.60 -19.46
CA SER A 150 -8.89 -0.34 -20.01
C SER A 150 -9.92 -0.82 -18.96
N CYS A 151 -9.50 -0.91 -17.70
CA CYS A 151 -10.36 -1.29 -16.57
C CYS A 151 -10.81 -0.06 -15.77
N HIS A 152 -9.87 0.80 -15.37
CA HIS A 152 -10.17 1.95 -14.50
C HIS A 152 -10.65 3.20 -15.24
N GLY A 153 -10.66 3.20 -16.58
CA GLY A 153 -11.00 4.36 -17.40
C GLY A 153 -9.84 5.35 -17.54
N ALA A 154 -9.85 6.15 -18.61
CA ALA A 154 -8.77 7.11 -18.89
C ALA A 154 -8.58 8.17 -17.80
N GLN A 155 -9.65 8.48 -17.05
CA GLN A 155 -9.65 9.41 -15.92
C GLN A 155 -9.62 8.71 -14.56
N GLY A 156 -9.56 7.37 -14.52
CA GLY A 156 -9.54 6.61 -13.26
C GLY A 156 -10.88 6.43 -12.56
N ARG A 157 -12.01 6.69 -13.21
CA ARG A 157 -13.36 6.65 -12.60
C ARG A 157 -13.96 5.24 -12.45
N GLY A 158 -13.18 4.19 -12.73
CA GLY A 158 -13.68 2.82 -12.73
C GLY A 158 -14.69 2.55 -13.86
N ASP A 159 -14.62 3.32 -14.94
CA ASP A 159 -15.56 3.30 -16.08
C ASP A 159 -14.88 2.93 -17.40
N GLY A 160 -13.76 2.20 -17.32
CA GLY A 160 -13.06 1.70 -18.50
C GLY A 160 -13.93 0.76 -19.34
N PRO A 161 -13.59 0.54 -20.63
CA PRO A 161 -14.36 -0.33 -21.53
C PRO A 161 -14.56 -1.75 -20.99
N LEU A 162 -13.67 -2.25 -20.13
CA LEU A 162 -13.81 -3.57 -19.50
C LEU A 162 -14.59 -3.54 -18.19
N ALA A 163 -14.82 -2.36 -17.58
CA ALA A 163 -15.37 -2.24 -16.23
C ALA A 163 -16.74 -2.92 -16.06
N ALA A 164 -17.61 -2.84 -17.08
CA ALA A 164 -18.95 -3.42 -17.04
C ALA A 164 -18.96 -4.96 -17.03
N THR A 165 -17.85 -5.60 -17.39
CA THR A 165 -17.71 -7.07 -17.45
C THR A 165 -16.95 -7.67 -16.26
N LEU A 166 -16.51 -6.83 -15.32
CA LEU A 166 -15.69 -7.24 -14.18
C LEU A 166 -16.52 -7.26 -12.90
N ASP A 167 -16.33 -8.30 -12.10
CA ASP A 167 -16.90 -8.45 -10.77
C ASP A 167 -15.77 -8.81 -9.78
N PRO A 168 -15.48 -7.98 -8.76
CA PRO A 168 -16.08 -6.68 -8.50
C PRO A 168 -15.74 -5.64 -9.58
N LYS A 169 -16.59 -4.61 -9.69
CA LYS A 169 -16.33 -3.45 -10.56
C LYS A 169 -15.01 -2.76 -10.15
N PRO A 170 -14.18 -2.29 -11.10
CA PRO A 170 -12.99 -1.52 -10.77
C PRO A 170 -13.29 -0.30 -9.89
N THR A 171 -12.44 -0.07 -8.89
CA THR A 171 -12.56 1.09 -7.98
C THR A 171 -12.46 2.41 -8.74
N ASP A 172 -13.30 3.37 -8.35
CA ASP A 172 -13.14 4.79 -8.71
C ASP A 172 -11.94 5.38 -7.94
N LEU A 173 -10.85 5.63 -8.66
CA LEU A 173 -9.59 6.17 -8.14
C LEU A 173 -9.66 7.69 -7.92
N THR A 174 -10.76 8.34 -8.30
CA THR A 174 -11.00 9.77 -8.11
C THR A 174 -11.77 10.10 -6.84
N ASP A 175 -12.31 9.08 -6.15
CA ASP A 175 -13.03 9.25 -4.88
C ASP A 175 -12.11 9.82 -3.80
N HIS A 176 -12.40 11.05 -3.37
CA HIS A 176 -11.62 11.76 -2.35
C HIS A 176 -11.66 11.10 -0.98
N LEU A 177 -12.82 10.55 -0.57
CA LEU A 177 -12.95 9.95 0.76
C LEU A 177 -12.13 8.66 0.81
N ARG A 178 -12.27 7.83 -0.23
CA ARG A 178 -11.49 6.60 -0.38
C ARG A 178 -9.98 6.89 -0.49
N ALA A 179 -9.59 7.99 -1.14
CA ALA A 179 -8.20 8.39 -1.25
C ALA A 179 -7.57 8.85 0.07
N GLN A 180 -8.36 9.38 1.01
CA GLN A 180 -7.87 9.74 2.36
C GLN A 180 -7.55 8.52 3.22
N GLU A 181 -8.20 7.40 2.93
CA GLU A 181 -8.01 6.13 3.63
C GLU A 181 -6.81 5.33 3.07
N ARG A 182 -6.22 5.75 1.95
CA ARG A 182 -5.18 4.99 1.25
C ARG A 182 -3.85 5.73 1.18
N SER A 183 -2.79 5.06 1.61
CA SER A 183 -1.43 5.58 1.46
C SER A 183 -0.86 5.32 0.06
N LEU A 184 0.15 6.09 -0.35
CA LEU A 184 0.88 5.82 -1.60
C LEU A 184 1.58 4.46 -1.57
N PHE A 185 2.01 4.01 -0.40
CA PHE A 185 2.56 2.67 -0.24
C PHE A 185 1.49 1.58 -0.44
N ALA A 186 0.27 1.76 0.06
CA ALA A 186 -0.83 0.85 -0.22
C ALA A 186 -1.08 0.70 -1.73
N LEU A 187 -1.12 1.81 -2.47
CA LEU A 187 -1.26 1.79 -3.94
C LEU A 187 -0.09 1.04 -4.60
N HIS A 188 1.14 1.27 -4.15
CA HIS A 188 2.32 0.55 -4.63
C HIS A 188 2.22 -0.97 -4.36
N GLN A 189 1.72 -1.37 -3.20
CA GLN A 189 1.54 -2.78 -2.85
C GLN A 189 0.44 -3.44 -3.70
N VAL A 190 -0.67 -2.75 -3.94
CA VAL A 190 -1.73 -3.22 -4.87
C VAL A 190 -1.18 -3.39 -6.28
N LEU A 191 -0.37 -2.45 -6.78
CA LEU A 191 0.31 -2.60 -8.07
C LEU A 191 1.27 -3.79 -8.07
N SER A 192 2.03 -3.97 -6.99
CA SER A 192 3.03 -5.04 -6.90
C SER A 192 2.41 -6.43 -6.84
N ASN A 193 1.32 -6.58 -6.10
CA ASN A 193 0.76 -7.90 -5.74
C ASN A 193 -0.56 -8.22 -6.46
N GLY A 194 -1.24 -7.22 -7.03
CA GLY A 194 -2.62 -7.35 -7.46
C GLY A 194 -3.58 -7.45 -6.28
N VAL A 195 -4.84 -7.78 -6.57
CA VAL A 195 -5.86 -8.03 -5.55
C VAL A 195 -6.44 -9.42 -5.77
N THR A 196 -6.08 -10.36 -4.88
CA THR A 196 -6.55 -11.74 -4.91
C THR A 196 -8.08 -11.80 -4.94
N GLY A 197 -8.63 -12.68 -5.78
CA GLY A 197 -10.08 -12.83 -5.92
C GLY A 197 -10.74 -11.80 -6.85
N THR A 198 -9.97 -10.90 -7.46
CA THR A 198 -10.48 -9.91 -8.42
C THR A 198 -9.76 -10.02 -9.77
N ALA A 199 -10.21 -9.23 -10.74
CA ALA A 199 -9.55 -9.10 -12.04
C ALA A 199 -8.29 -8.20 -12.03
N MET A 200 -7.90 -7.62 -10.88
CA MET A 200 -6.72 -6.75 -10.78
C MET A 200 -5.43 -7.59 -10.67
N PRO A 201 -4.61 -7.67 -11.74
CA PRO A 201 -3.43 -8.53 -11.75
C PRO A 201 -2.27 -7.90 -10.97
N SER A 202 -1.24 -8.71 -10.71
CA SER A 202 0.07 -8.19 -10.27
C SER A 202 0.79 -7.52 -11.43
N PHE A 203 1.37 -6.35 -11.15
CA PHE A 203 2.32 -5.65 -12.01
C PHE A 203 3.75 -5.71 -11.43
N GLY A 204 4.06 -6.74 -10.64
CA GLY A 204 5.37 -6.94 -10.03
C GLY A 204 6.52 -7.10 -11.03
N ALA A 205 6.21 -7.41 -12.30
CA ALA A 205 7.17 -7.44 -13.41
C ALA A 205 7.63 -6.05 -13.87
N LEU A 206 6.88 -4.98 -13.56
CA LEU A 206 7.34 -3.61 -13.81
C LEU A 206 8.51 -3.26 -12.87
N PRO A 207 9.48 -2.43 -13.29
CA PRO A 207 10.48 -1.89 -12.40
C PRO A 207 9.86 -1.20 -11.18
N ASP A 208 10.52 -1.27 -10.02
CA ASP A 208 10.01 -0.66 -8.78
C ASP A 208 9.74 0.85 -8.94
N ASP A 209 10.65 1.56 -9.61
CA ASP A 209 10.49 2.97 -9.93
C ASP A 209 9.25 3.27 -10.78
N ASP A 210 8.90 2.37 -11.71
CA ASP A 210 7.73 2.50 -12.58
C ASP A 210 6.44 2.25 -11.78
N ARG A 211 6.47 1.31 -10.83
CA ARG A 211 5.33 1.09 -9.91
C ARG A 211 5.14 2.27 -8.98
N TRP A 212 6.21 2.85 -8.43
CA TRP A 212 6.12 4.06 -7.61
C TRP A 212 5.63 5.26 -8.40
N ALA A 213 6.12 5.46 -9.63
CA ALA A 213 5.61 6.49 -10.54
C ALA A 213 4.11 6.34 -10.79
N THR A 214 3.65 5.10 -11.05
CA THR A 214 2.23 4.80 -11.26
C THR A 214 1.41 5.01 -9.99
N ALA A 215 1.89 4.59 -8.81
CA ALA A 215 1.22 4.79 -7.53
C ALA A 215 1.03 6.28 -7.21
N PHE A 216 2.07 7.09 -7.43
CA PHE A 216 1.99 8.55 -7.23
C PHE A 216 1.05 9.22 -8.23
N PHE A 217 1.07 8.79 -9.50
CA PHE A 217 0.12 9.28 -10.49
C PHE A 217 -1.33 8.95 -10.11
N VAL A 218 -1.61 7.69 -9.75
CA VAL A 218 -2.94 7.25 -9.29
C VAL A 218 -3.39 8.04 -8.06
N GLY A 219 -2.51 8.20 -7.07
CA GLY A 219 -2.80 9.00 -5.87
C GLY A 219 -3.16 10.45 -6.18
N SER A 220 -2.63 11.02 -7.27
CA SER A 220 -2.95 12.38 -7.71
C SER A 220 -4.31 12.54 -8.39
N LEU A 221 -4.92 11.45 -8.90
CA LEU A 221 -6.20 11.49 -9.62
C LEU A 221 -7.35 12.01 -8.75
N SER A 222 -7.32 11.67 -7.46
CA SER A 222 -8.26 12.18 -6.47
C SER A 222 -8.01 13.63 -6.07
N TYR A 223 -6.97 14.32 -6.54
CA TYR A 223 -6.70 15.72 -6.17
C TYR A 223 -6.63 16.66 -7.38
N THR A 224 -6.69 16.11 -8.59
CA THR A 224 -6.63 16.85 -9.84
C THR A 224 -8.03 16.94 -10.46
N GLY A 225 -8.56 18.16 -10.59
CA GLY A 225 -9.74 18.44 -11.42
C GLY A 225 -11.03 18.86 -10.72
N ASP A 226 -11.14 18.81 -9.38
CA ASP A 226 -12.41 19.16 -8.73
C ASP A 226 -12.28 19.70 -7.29
N PHE A 227 -11.23 19.31 -6.56
CA PHE A 227 -10.98 19.79 -5.19
C PHE A 227 -10.56 21.27 -5.14
N ALA A 228 -9.75 21.72 -6.11
CA ALA A 228 -9.39 23.13 -6.21
C ALA A 228 -10.65 24.02 -6.39
N CYS A 229 -11.65 23.56 -7.15
CA CYS A 229 -12.90 24.28 -7.34
C CYS A 229 -13.83 24.20 -6.12
N ARG A 230 -13.95 23.02 -5.48
CA ARG A 230 -14.81 22.82 -4.30
C ARG A 230 -14.30 23.54 -3.04
N THR A 231 -13.00 23.49 -2.77
CA THR A 231 -12.39 24.09 -1.58
C THR A 231 -12.30 25.62 -1.70
N LEU A 232 -12.15 26.16 -2.91
CA LEU A 232 -12.23 27.61 -3.15
C LEU A 232 -13.67 28.13 -3.12
N ARG A 233 -14.68 27.34 -3.50
CA ARG A 233 -16.10 27.72 -3.38
C ARG A 233 -16.62 27.85 -1.95
N GLN A 234 -16.05 27.12 -0.99
CA GLN A 234 -16.43 27.25 0.42
C GLN A 234 -15.80 28.48 1.10
N ARG A 235 -14.79 29.11 0.48
CA ARG A 235 -14.11 30.30 1.01
C ARG A 235 -14.27 31.57 0.19
N ALA A 236 -14.63 31.48 -1.09
CA ALA A 236 -14.72 32.62 -1.98
C ALA A 236 -16.09 32.68 -2.67
N VAL A 237 -16.80 33.77 -2.40
CA VAL A 237 -17.86 34.33 -3.25
C VAL A 237 -17.25 34.61 -4.62
N CYS A 238 -17.35 33.67 -5.56
CA CYS A 238 -17.02 33.91 -6.97
C CYS A 238 -18.31 33.86 -7.78
N ARG A 239 -18.73 35.03 -8.28
CA ARG A 239 -19.89 35.22 -9.14
C ARG A 239 -19.67 34.56 -10.50
N SER A 240 -20.67 33.79 -10.92
CA SER A 240 -21.12 33.45 -12.28
C SER A 240 -20.09 33.33 -13.43
N ASP A 241 -20.04 32.11 -13.98
CA ASP A 241 -19.98 31.78 -15.41
C ASP A 241 -18.72 32.06 -16.24
N ALA A 242 -17.54 31.68 -15.75
CA ALA A 242 -16.38 31.44 -16.62
C ALA A 242 -15.61 30.16 -16.22
N PRO A 243 -15.18 29.32 -17.18
CA PRO A 243 -14.34 28.16 -16.91
C PRO A 243 -12.91 28.60 -16.52
N CYS A 244 -12.35 27.97 -15.50
CA CYS A 244 -10.95 28.15 -15.10
C CYS A 244 -10.02 27.60 -16.18
N VAL A 245 -9.45 28.48 -17.00
CA VAL A 245 -8.33 28.15 -17.89
C VAL A 245 -7.04 28.64 -17.22
N LEU A 246 -6.08 27.75 -17.03
CA LEU A 246 -4.72 28.10 -16.61
C LEU A 246 -4.02 28.82 -17.77
N SER A 247 -3.86 30.14 -17.68
CA SER A 247 -3.06 30.89 -18.66
C SER A 247 -1.58 30.70 -18.34
N ALA A 248 -0.87 30.02 -19.24
CA ALA A 248 0.58 30.05 -19.33
C ALA A 248 1.01 31.36 -20.00
N ASP A 249 1.37 32.39 -19.23
CA ASP A 249 2.26 33.45 -19.70
C ASP A 249 2.75 34.30 -18.53
N GLU A 250 4.01 34.13 -18.12
CA GLU A 250 4.84 35.21 -17.55
C GLU A 250 6.32 34.91 -17.89
N THR A 251 6.62 34.92 -19.19
CA THR A 251 7.96 35.29 -19.65
C THR A 251 8.00 36.81 -19.88
N GLY A 252 8.63 37.56 -18.98
CA GLY A 252 9.34 38.79 -19.36
C GLY A 252 9.01 40.09 -18.61
N ARG A 253 10.04 40.54 -17.86
CA ARG A 253 10.55 41.93 -17.75
C ARG A 253 9.79 42.95 -16.89
N ALA A 254 10.46 43.36 -15.81
CA ALA A 254 10.86 44.75 -15.57
C ALA A 254 12.30 44.77 -15.07
#